data_AF-A0A7D4UN67-F1
#
_entry.id   AF-A0A7D4UN67-F1
#
_cell.length_a   1.000
_cell.length_b   1.000
_cell.length_c   1.000
_cell.angle_alpha   90.00
_cell.angle_beta   90.00
_cell.angle_gamma   90.00
#
_symmetry.space_group_name_H-M   'P 1'
#
loop_
_entity.id
_entity.type
_entity.pdbx_description
1 polymer ?
#
loop_
_entity_poly.entity_id
_entity_poly.type
_entity_poly.pdbx_seq_one_letter_code
_entity_poly.pdbx_strand_id
1 'polypeptide(L)' 'MNLLQAIINTDDEGLIMDVKALLFNRKTDWFDELSAEQQQDVMEGIAEADRGETVPHAEVVKLFGKWGLK' A
#
# COMPACT_ATOMS: atom_id res chain seq x y z
N MET A 1 -8.82 -0.70 -36.17
CA MET A 1 -9.54 -0.17 -34.99
C MET A 1 -8.64 -0.41 -33.79
N ASN A 2 -8.34 0.61 -32.99
CA ASN A 2 -7.59 0.42 -31.74
C ASN A 2 -8.56 0.44 -30.56
N LEU A 3 -8.15 -0.12 -29.43
CA LEU A 3 -8.96 -0.22 -28.21
C LEU A 3 -9.45 1.16 -27.74
N LEU A 4 -8.60 2.19 -27.86
CA LEU A 4 -8.97 3.56 -27.52
C LEU A 4 -10.16 4.08 -28.33
N GLN A 5 -10.18 3.83 -29.64
CA GLN A 5 -11.26 4.25 -30.52
C GLN A 5 -12.57 3.52 -30.23
N ALA A 6 -12.50 2.24 -29.83
CA ALA A 6 -13.69 1.48 -29.43
C ALA A 6 -14.30 2.01 -28.12
N ILE A 7 -13.46 2.44 -27.17
CA ILE A 7 -13.90 3.01 -25.90
C ILE A 7 -14.51 4.41 -26.09
N ILE A 8 -13.93 5.26 -26.93
CA ILE A 8 -14.43 6.64 -27.14
C ILE A 8 -15.74 6.65 -27.93
N ASN A 9 -15.99 5.63 -28.77
CA ASN A 9 -17.14 5.58 -29.67
C ASN A 9 -18.27 4.67 -29.17
N THR A 10 -18.25 4.23 -27.91
CA THR A 10 -19.28 3.35 -27.34
C THR A 10 -20.22 4.13 -26.42
N ASP A 11 -21.53 3.85 -26.52
CA ASP A 11 -22.55 4.34 -25.59
C ASP A 11 -22.95 3.28 -24.55
N ASP A 12 -22.26 2.13 -24.54
CA ASP A 12 -22.48 1.05 -23.58
C ASP A 12 -21.99 1.47 -22.18
N GLU A 13 -22.93 1.85 -21.31
CA GLU A 13 -22.66 2.28 -19.94
C GLU A 13 -21.94 1.22 -19.10
N GLY A 14 -22.24 -0.07 -19.34
CA GLY A 14 -21.63 -1.19 -18.63
C GLY A 14 -20.14 -1.31 -18.96
N LEU A 15 -19.82 -1.27 -20.25
CA LEU A 15 -18.44 -1.26 -20.73
C LEU A 15 -17.65 -0.05 -20.20
N ILE A 16 -18.27 1.14 -20.19
CA ILE A 16 -17.64 2.35 -19.63
C ILE A 16 -17.35 2.18 -18.14
N MET A 17 -18.26 1.57 -17.37
CA MET A 17 -18.07 1.34 -15.95
C MET A 17 -16.96 0.33 -15.67
N ASP A 18 -16.90 -0.76 -16.42
CA ASP A 18 -15.86 -1.78 -16.29
C ASP A 18 -14.47 -1.23 -16.60
N VAL A 19 -14.34 -0.41 -17.65
CA VAL A 19 -13.08 0.27 -17.98
C VAL A 19 -12.70 1.25 -16.87
N LYS A 20 -13.64 2.02 -16.32
CA LYS A 20 -13.37 2.90 -15.17
C LYS A 20 -12.90 2.13 -13.95
N ALA A 21 -13.52 1.00 -13.63
CA ALA A 21 -13.08 0.15 -12.53
C ALA A 21 -11.65 -0.39 -12.80
N LEU A 22 -11.36 -0.83 -14.03
CA LEU A 22 -10.04 -1.35 -14.36
C LEU A 22 -8.93 -0.29 -14.34
N LEU A 23 -9.26 0.98 -14.64
CA LEU A 23 -8.30 2.09 -14.63
C LEU A 23 -8.16 2.76 -13.27
N PHE A 24 -9.27 2.90 -12.52
CA PHE A 24 -9.35 3.72 -11.31
C PHE A 24 -9.63 2.93 -10.03
N ASN A 25 -10.16 1.70 -10.10
CA ASN A 25 -10.27 0.78 -8.95
C ASN A 25 -9.07 -0.18 -8.84
N ARG A 26 -7.99 0.05 -9.59
CA ARG A 26 -6.68 -0.46 -9.14
C ARG A 26 -6.31 0.34 -7.91
N LYS A 27 -6.80 -0.09 -6.74
CA LYS A 27 -6.16 0.28 -5.49
C LYS A 27 -4.72 -0.19 -5.65
N THR A 28 -3.82 0.75 -5.90
CA THR A 28 -2.40 0.52 -5.72
C THR A 28 -2.24 -0.09 -4.33
N ASP A 29 -1.40 -1.11 -4.20
CA ASP A 29 -1.04 -1.54 -2.86
C ASP A 29 -0.49 -0.31 -2.14
N TRP A 30 -0.83 -0.10 -0.87
CA TRP A 30 -0.29 1.04 -0.12
C TRP A 30 1.25 1.00 -0.13
N PHE A 31 1.84 -0.19 -0.25
CA PHE A 31 3.28 -0.39 -0.40
C PHE A 31 3.82 0.19 -1.71
N ASP A 32 3.05 0.13 -2.80
CA ASP A 32 3.43 0.69 -4.10
C ASP A 32 3.43 2.23 -4.09
N GLU A 33 2.78 2.84 -3.10
CA GLU A 33 2.72 4.30 -2.92
C GLU A 33 3.89 4.87 -2.11
N LEU A 34 4.71 4.01 -1.50
CA LEU A 34 5.91 4.39 -0.75
C LEU A 34 7.07 4.80 -1.67
N SER A 35 7.95 5.66 -1.16
CA SER A 35 9.26 5.89 -1.80
C SER A 35 10.12 4.63 -1.77
N ALA A 36 11.12 4.51 -2.65
CA ALA A 36 12.03 3.37 -2.64
C ALA A 36 12.75 3.18 -1.30
N GLU A 37 13.09 4.29 -0.61
CA GLU A 37 13.68 4.27 0.72
C GLU A 37 12.69 3.71 1.76
N GLN A 38 11.44 4.17 1.74
CA GLN A 38 10.40 3.67 2.64
C GLN A 38 10.07 2.19 2.39
N GLN A 39 10.07 1.74 1.13
CA GLN A 39 9.91 0.33 0.79
C GLN A 39 11.06 -0.50 1.35
N GLN A 40 12.29 0.01 1.27
CA GLN A 40 13.47 -0.64 1.83
C GLN A 40 13.35 -0.75 3.36
N ASP A 41 12.96 0.33 4.06
CA ASP A 41 12.76 0.33 5.52
C ASP A 41 11.74 -0.73 5.96
N VAL A 42 10.63 -0.86 5.22
CA VAL A 42 9.61 -1.88 5.50
C VAL A 42 10.18 -3.29 5.32
N MET A 43 10.92 -3.54 4.23
CA MET A 43 11.52 -4.85 3.97
C MET A 43 12.60 -5.21 5.00
N GLU A 44 13.38 -4.23 5.45
CA GLU A 44 14.35 -4.40 6.53
C GLU A 44 13.65 -4.79 7.83
N GLY A 45 12.60 -4.05 8.24
CA GLY A 45 11.84 -4.35 9.45
C GLY A 45 11.18 -5.73 9.44
N ILE A 46 10.71 -6.21 8.28
CA ILE A 46 10.23 -7.59 8.12
C ILE A 46 11.37 -8.59 8.36
N ALA A 47 12.55 -8.37 7.75
CA ALA A 47 13.70 -9.25 7.91
C ALA A 47 14.25 -9.27 9.35
N GLU A 48 14.24 -8.13 10.05
CA GLU A 48 14.56 -8.02 11.47
C GLU A 48 13.56 -8.82 12.32
N ALA A 49 12.27 -8.69 12.02
CA ALA A 49 11.22 -9.41 12.73
C ALA A 49 11.36 -10.93 12.57
N ASP A 50 11.67 -11.41 11.35
CA ASP A 50 11.93 -12.82 11.07
C ASP A 50 13.16 -13.36 11.81
N ARG A 51 14.16 -12.52 12.08
CA ARG A 51 15.33 -12.85 12.92
C ARG A 51 15.03 -12.78 14.42
N GLY A 52 13.83 -12.37 14.82
CA GLY A 52 13.44 -12.20 16.21
C GLY A 52 13.95 -10.91 16.85
N GLU A 53 14.40 -9.94 16.05
CA GLU A 53 14.90 -8.62 16.50
C GLU A 53 13.74 -7.68 16.87
N THR A 54 12.72 -8.22 17.53
CA THR A 54 11.54 -7.47 17.97
C THR A 54 11.55 -7.28 19.48
N VAL A 55 10.98 -6.16 19.94
CA VAL A 55 10.76 -5.92 21.36
C VAL A 55 9.28 -6.10 21.65
N PRO A 56 8.90 -6.89 22.68
CA PRO A 56 7.50 -7.04 23.05
C PRO A 56 6.84 -5.70 23.36
N HIS A 57 5.61 -5.49 22.86
CA HIS A 57 4.86 -4.24 23.04
C HIS A 57 4.79 -3.77 24.50
N ALA A 58 4.61 -4.71 25.45
CA ALA A 58 4.55 -4.40 26.88
C ALA A 58 5.86 -3.80 27.43
N GLU A 59 7.01 -4.17 26.87
CA GLU A 59 8.31 -3.62 27.25
C GLU A 59 8.52 -2.23 26.66
N VAL A 60 8.10 -2.04 25.41
CA VAL A 60 8.11 -0.74 24.73
C VAL A 60 7.25 0.28 25.47
N VAL A 61 6.02 -0.07 25.85
CA VAL A 61 5.12 0.82 26.62
C VAL A 61 5.72 1.25 27.96
N LYS A 62 6.38 0.32 28.68
CA LYS A 62 7.09 0.65 29.92
C LYS A 62 8.25 1.61 29.68
N LEU A 63 9.00 1.42 28.59
CA LEU A 63 10.09 2.31 28.22
C LEU A 63 9.56 3.73 27.98
N PHE A 64 8.64 3.93 27.04
CA PHE A 64 8.10 5.27 26.74
C PHE A 64 7.46 5.94 27.96
N GLY A 65 6.72 5.17 28.77
CA GLY A 65 6.16 5.66 30.04
C GLY A 65 7.22 6.15 31.03
N LYS A 66 8.38 5.48 31.11
CA LYS A 66 9.52 5.91 31.96
C LYS A 66 10.07 7.26 31.55
N TRP A 67 10.03 7.59 30.26
CA TRP A 67 10.54 8.86 29.72
C TRP A 67 9.47 9.96 29.63
N GLY A 68 8.24 9.70 30.12
CA GLY A 68 7.14 10.66 30.06
C GLY A 68 6.62 10.93 28.65
N LEU A 69 7.03 10.12 27.67
CA LEU A 69 6.57 10.18 26.30
C LEU A 69 5.22 9.46 26.26
N LYS A 70 4.15 10.22 26.05
CA LYS A 70 2.77 9.73 25.91
C LYS A 70 2.27 10.00 24.51
#